data_AF-A0A3E1HJC4-F1
#
_entry.id   AF-A0A3E1HJC4-F1
#
_cell.length_a   1.000
_cell.length_b   1.000
_cell.length_c   1.000
_cell.angle_alpha   90.00
_cell.angle_beta   90.00
_cell.angle_gamma   90.00
#
_symmetry.space_group_name_H-M   'P 1'
#
loop_
_entity.id
_entity.type
_entity.pdbx_description
1 polymer ?
#
loop_
_entity_poly.entity_id
_entity_poly.type
_entity_poly.pdbx_seq_one_letter_code
_entity_poly.pdbx_strand_id
1 'polypeptide(L)'
;MKITGTVVRLSIFSLVLLLFTVMIIVVFGQIRFGRTNEYSAEFISISGLRAGQFVRASGVEIGKVDSVALIDGGRRVRVKFNVDRSVPLYQSTTAQIRYLDLIGNRYLELKRGKGQGSDKIMQPGGFIPLSRTSPALDLDALIGGFKPLFRALDPNKVNTIASTLVTVLQGQGGAINDILEQTAQLTSAIGERDQAIGEVVKNLNMVLDTTVRHRKEFDQTVNNLELLITGLKDNGDQLAGGFAHISNAAGTVADLLAEDRELLHKSINYLDGIQQPLIDQRQQLEDYLRKLPTALNQIGRAIGSYGDFVNFYSCDITLKINGLQPGGPVRTVRLFHQPTGRCTPQ
;
A
#
# COMPACT_ATOMS: atom_id res chain seq x y z
N MET A 1 -39.31 49.82 41.83
CA MET A 1 -39.17 49.20 40.49
C MET A 1 -39.65 47.76 40.59
N LYS A 2 -40.59 47.31 39.73
CA LYS A 2 -41.11 45.93 39.78
C LYS A 2 -40.13 44.98 39.08
N ILE A 3 -39.35 44.23 39.87
CA ILE A 3 -38.25 43.36 39.42
C ILE A 3 -38.78 42.04 38.80
N THR A 4 -40.06 41.75 38.98
CA THR A 4 -40.74 40.53 38.51
C THR A 4 -40.61 40.28 37.01
N GLY A 5 -40.69 41.32 36.16
CA GLY A 5 -40.53 41.17 34.72
C GLY A 5 -39.14 40.71 34.29
N THR A 6 -38.09 41.22 34.97
CA THR A 6 -36.70 40.84 34.72
C THR A 6 -36.41 39.41 35.18
N VAL A 7 -36.93 39.03 36.35
CA VAL A 7 -36.76 37.67 36.90
C VAL A 7 -37.40 36.62 35.99
N VAL A 8 -38.59 36.87 35.46
CA VAL A 8 -39.26 35.95 34.53
C VAL A 8 -38.46 35.80 33.24
N ARG A 9 -37.98 36.90 32.64
CA ARG A 9 -37.16 36.86 31.42
C ARG A 9 -35.84 36.10 31.63
N LEU A 10 -35.15 36.35 32.73
CA LEU A 10 -33.91 35.66 33.07
C LEU A 10 -34.13 34.16 33.32
N SER A 11 -35.25 33.80 33.97
CA SER A 11 -35.61 32.40 34.22
C SER A 11 -35.90 31.65 32.93
N ILE A 12 -36.67 32.24 32.01
CA ILE A 12 -36.94 31.66 30.70
C ILE A 12 -35.63 31.50 29.90
N PHE A 13 -34.80 32.54 29.86
CA PHE A 13 -33.51 32.49 29.16
C PHE A 13 -32.60 31.39 29.71
N SER A 14 -32.50 31.28 31.04
CA SER A 14 -31.67 30.26 31.70
C SER A 14 -32.20 28.84 31.42
N LEU A 15 -33.53 28.66 31.42
CA LEU A 15 -34.15 27.37 31.12
C LEU A 15 -33.92 26.96 29.66
N VAL A 16 -33.99 27.90 28.73
CA VAL A 16 -33.68 27.67 27.31
C VAL A 16 -32.20 27.28 27.14
N LEU A 17 -31.26 28.01 27.76
CA LEU A 17 -29.84 27.67 27.73
C LEU A 17 -29.56 26.29 28.33
N LEU A 18 -30.19 25.96 29.46
CA LEU A 18 -30.07 24.64 30.07
C LEU A 18 -30.57 23.55 29.13
N LEU A 19 -31.71 23.76 28.47
CA LEU A 19 -32.27 22.82 27.50
C LEU A 19 -31.32 22.61 26.31
N PHE A 20 -30.78 23.68 25.73
CA PHE A 20 -29.78 23.57 24.65
C PHE A 20 -28.51 22.86 25.11
N THR A 21 -28.05 23.13 26.34
CA THR A 21 -26.87 22.47 26.92
C THR A 21 -27.11 20.96 27.06
N VAL A 22 -28.26 20.57 27.60
CA VAL A 22 -28.65 19.15 27.70
C VAL A 22 -28.77 18.52 26.32
N MET A 23 -29.38 19.21 25.35
CA MET A 23 -29.50 18.74 23.97
C MET A 23 -28.13 18.51 23.32
N ILE A 24 -27.19 19.44 23.47
CA ILE A 24 -25.82 19.31 22.97
C ILE A 24 -25.14 18.09 23.61
N ILE A 25 -25.23 17.95 24.94
CA ILE A 25 -24.65 16.80 25.65
C ILE A 25 -25.22 15.47 25.14
N VAL A 26 -26.54 15.40 24.91
CA VAL A 26 -27.19 14.19 24.40
C VAL A 26 -26.75 13.86 22.98
N VAL A 27 -26.73 14.86 22.08
CA VAL A 27 -26.39 14.68 20.66
C VAL A 27 -24.91 14.35 20.49
N PHE A 28 -24.02 15.16 21.07
CA PHE A 28 -22.57 14.99 20.91
C PHE A 28 -22.00 13.91 21.81
N GLY A 29 -22.59 13.68 22.99
CA GLY A 29 -22.28 12.53 23.83
C GLY A 29 -22.74 11.20 23.23
N GLN A 30 -23.48 11.25 22.10
CA GLN A 30 -24.03 10.08 21.42
C GLN A 30 -24.75 9.13 22.39
N ILE A 31 -25.49 9.71 23.33
CA ILE A 31 -26.23 8.98 24.37
C ILE A 31 -27.43 8.33 23.69
N ARG A 32 -27.44 7.00 23.63
CA ARG A 32 -28.58 6.24 23.11
C ARG A 32 -29.48 5.85 24.27
N PHE A 33 -30.73 6.32 24.25
CA PHE A 33 -31.78 5.91 25.20
C PHE A 33 -32.46 4.58 24.82
N GLY A 34 -31.96 3.89 23.79
CA GLY A 34 -32.45 2.58 23.37
C GLY A 34 -32.11 1.50 24.38
N ARG A 35 -33.01 0.53 24.55
CA ARG A 35 -32.75 -0.65 25.38
C ARG A 35 -31.72 -1.54 24.68
N THR A 36 -30.58 -1.76 25.31
CA THR A 36 -29.52 -2.65 24.83
C THR A 36 -29.46 -3.95 25.66
N ASN A 37 -28.72 -4.93 25.13
CA ASN A 37 -28.29 -6.13 25.83
C ASN A 37 -26.76 -6.11 25.93
N GLU A 38 -26.23 -6.38 27.13
CA GLU A 38 -24.79 -6.49 27.38
C GLU A 38 -24.27 -7.87 26.95
N TYR A 39 -23.08 -7.90 26.36
CA TYR A 39 -22.34 -9.11 26.02
C TYR A 39 -20.85 -8.89 26.30
N SER A 40 -20.09 -9.98 26.30
CA SER A 40 -18.64 -9.92 26.46
C SER A 40 -17.90 -10.83 25.50
N ALA A 41 -16.69 -10.42 25.12
CA ALA A 41 -15.80 -11.19 24.27
C ALA A 41 -14.37 -11.12 24.78
N GLU A 42 -13.61 -12.21 24.61
CA GLU A 42 -12.21 -12.28 24.98
C GLU A 42 -11.30 -12.25 23.76
N PHE A 43 -10.26 -11.43 23.78
CA PHE A 43 -9.27 -11.31 22.72
C PHE A 43 -7.86 -11.53 23.26
N ILE A 44 -6.96 -12.02 22.40
CA ILE A 44 -5.52 -12.08 22.69
C ILE A 44 -4.93 -10.66 22.70
N SER A 45 -5.37 -9.82 21.76
CA SER A 45 -5.01 -8.42 21.66
C SER A 45 -6.18 -7.64 21.06
N ILE A 46 -6.34 -6.39 21.50
CA ILE A 46 -7.38 -5.48 21.01
C ILE A 46 -6.84 -4.40 20.06
N SER A 47 -5.52 -4.34 19.87
CA SER A 47 -4.81 -3.46 18.92
C SER A 47 -5.38 -2.05 18.79
N GLY A 48 -5.69 -1.41 19.93
CA GLY A 48 -6.21 -0.03 19.99
C GLY A 48 -7.72 0.14 20.09
N LEU A 49 -8.51 -0.94 20.30
CA LEU A 49 -9.94 -0.82 20.62
C LEU A 49 -10.15 -0.08 21.96
N ARG A 50 -11.12 0.82 22.03
CA ARG A 50 -11.42 1.64 23.21
C ARG A 50 -12.92 1.66 23.53
N ALA A 51 -13.24 1.99 24.77
CA ALA A 51 -14.60 2.30 25.18
C ALA A 51 -15.21 3.42 24.31
N GLY A 52 -16.50 3.31 24.02
CA GLY A 52 -17.24 4.24 23.15
C GLY A 52 -17.15 3.94 21.65
N GLN A 53 -16.22 3.09 21.20
CA GLN A 53 -16.15 2.69 19.79
C GLN A 53 -17.33 1.81 19.38
N PHE A 54 -17.65 1.82 18.10
CA PHE A 54 -18.84 1.17 17.57
C PHE A 54 -18.74 -0.36 17.55
N VAL A 55 -19.89 -0.99 17.75
CA VAL A 55 -20.12 -2.42 17.46
C VAL A 55 -20.96 -2.48 16.19
N ARG A 56 -20.50 -3.25 15.21
CA ARG A 56 -21.15 -3.36 13.90
C ARG A 56 -21.45 -4.80 13.55
N ALA A 57 -22.53 -5.03 12.83
CA ALA A 57 -22.79 -6.28 12.13
C ALA A 57 -23.01 -5.97 10.65
N SER A 58 -22.28 -6.65 9.77
CA SER A 58 -22.36 -6.43 8.32
C SER A 58 -22.22 -4.95 7.91
N GLY A 59 -21.36 -4.20 8.61
CA GLY A 59 -21.12 -2.77 8.37
C GLY A 59 -22.11 -1.80 9.05
N VAL A 60 -23.24 -2.29 9.57
CA VAL A 60 -24.25 -1.46 10.26
C VAL A 60 -23.94 -1.35 11.74
N GLU A 61 -24.01 -0.14 12.30
CA GLU A 61 -23.84 0.08 13.74
C GLU A 61 -25.04 -0.44 14.53
N ILE A 62 -24.78 -1.43 15.39
CA ILE A 62 -25.79 -2.09 16.22
C ILE A 62 -25.53 -1.89 17.71
N GLY A 63 -24.47 -1.17 18.09
CA GLY A 63 -24.05 -1.10 19.48
C GLY A 63 -22.77 -0.32 19.72
N LYS A 64 -22.29 -0.37 20.96
CA LYS A 64 -21.05 0.30 21.40
C LYS A 64 -20.26 -0.56 22.38
N VAL A 65 -18.94 -0.41 22.33
CA VAL A 65 -18.02 -0.95 23.32
C VAL A 65 -18.21 -0.16 24.62
N ASP A 66 -18.51 -0.87 25.69
CA ASP A 66 -18.72 -0.29 27.02
C ASP A 66 -17.39 -0.10 27.74
N SER A 67 -16.64 -1.20 27.88
CA SER A 67 -15.39 -1.20 28.63
C SER A 67 -14.43 -2.27 28.12
N VAL A 68 -13.14 -2.04 28.37
CA VAL A 68 -12.08 -2.97 27.99
C VAL A 68 -11.17 -3.16 29.19
N ALA A 69 -10.97 -4.42 29.58
CA ALA A 69 -10.18 -4.78 30.76
C ALA A 69 -9.14 -5.85 30.41
N LEU A 70 -7.93 -5.66 30.91
CA LEU A 70 -6.90 -6.68 30.89
C LEU A 70 -7.23 -7.74 31.94
N ILE A 71 -7.13 -9.02 31.55
CA ILE A 71 -7.35 -10.17 32.43
C ILE A 71 -6.12 -11.09 32.36
N ASP A 72 -6.07 -12.10 33.23
CA ASP A 72 -4.99 -13.11 33.28
C ASP A 72 -3.57 -12.50 33.38
N GLY A 73 -3.45 -11.40 34.14
CA GLY A 73 -2.18 -10.67 34.31
C GLY A 73 -1.73 -9.91 33.06
N GLY A 74 -2.64 -9.55 32.16
CA GLY A 74 -2.35 -8.79 30.94
C GLY A 74 -2.16 -9.64 29.68
N ARG A 75 -2.35 -10.95 29.77
CA ARG A 75 -2.21 -11.88 28.61
C ARG A 75 -3.44 -11.94 27.72
N ARG A 76 -4.59 -11.51 28.24
CA ARG A 76 -5.87 -11.50 27.51
C ARG A 76 -6.62 -10.23 27.83
N VAL A 77 -7.57 -9.91 26.97
CA VAL A 77 -8.40 -8.72 27.10
C VAL A 77 -9.86 -9.12 27.04
N ARG A 78 -10.63 -8.71 28.04
CA ARG A 78 -12.09 -8.83 28.04
C ARG A 78 -12.70 -7.51 27.59
N VAL A 79 -13.49 -7.57 26.52
CA VAL A 79 -14.24 -6.46 25.96
C VAL A 79 -15.71 -6.65 26.33
N LYS A 80 -16.29 -5.69 27.04
CA LYS A 80 -17.73 -5.61 27.27
C LYS A 80 -18.34 -4.65 26.27
N PHE A 81 -19.49 -5.04 25.72
CA PHE A 81 -20.15 -4.24 24.71
C PHE A 81 -21.66 -4.43 24.75
N ASN A 82 -22.38 -3.40 24.32
CA ASN A 82 -23.83 -3.34 24.32
C ASN A 82 -24.34 -3.41 22.88
N VAL A 83 -25.36 -4.22 22.64
CA VAL A 83 -26.02 -4.38 21.33
C VAL A 83 -27.50 -4.04 21.45
N ASP A 84 -28.06 -3.41 20.43
CA ASP A 84 -29.48 -3.11 20.33
C ASP A 84 -30.34 -4.40 20.43
N ARG A 85 -31.41 -4.35 21.24
CA ARG A 85 -32.30 -5.51 21.46
C ARG A 85 -33.00 -6.01 20.20
N SER A 86 -33.14 -5.17 19.18
CA SER A 86 -33.72 -5.55 17.90
C SER A 86 -32.84 -6.53 17.10
N VAL A 87 -31.55 -6.65 17.45
CA VAL A 87 -30.59 -7.51 16.76
C VAL A 87 -30.23 -8.71 17.65
N PRO A 88 -30.80 -9.91 17.40
CA PRO A 88 -30.44 -11.10 18.15
C PRO A 88 -29.02 -11.55 17.80
N LEU A 89 -28.22 -11.85 18.82
CA LEU A 89 -26.96 -12.57 18.66
C LEU A 89 -27.19 -14.07 18.82
N TYR A 90 -26.38 -14.87 18.14
CA TYR A 90 -26.46 -16.33 18.19
C TYR A 90 -25.28 -16.90 18.98
N GLN A 91 -25.42 -18.12 19.50
CA GLN A 91 -24.35 -18.79 20.24
C GLN A 91 -23.10 -19.02 19.38
N SER A 92 -23.26 -19.11 18.05
CA SER A 92 -22.15 -19.21 17.10
C SER A 92 -21.50 -17.86 16.75
N THR A 93 -22.01 -16.71 17.25
CA THR A 93 -21.49 -15.39 16.89
C THR A 93 -19.98 -15.32 17.12
N THR A 94 -19.30 -14.77 16.12
CA THR A 94 -17.86 -14.47 16.17
C THR A 94 -17.67 -12.96 16.26
N ALA A 95 -16.60 -12.54 16.95
CA ALA A 95 -16.27 -11.13 17.12
C ALA A 95 -14.86 -10.84 16.59
N GLN A 96 -14.74 -9.82 15.75
CA GLN A 96 -13.50 -9.46 15.08
C GLN A 96 -13.25 -7.97 15.26
N ILE A 97 -12.04 -7.59 15.61
CA ILE A 97 -11.70 -6.16 15.69
C ILE A 97 -11.18 -5.72 14.33
N ARG A 98 -11.73 -4.64 13.78
CA ARG A 98 -11.35 -4.13 12.45
C ARG A 98 -11.05 -2.64 12.48
N TYR A 99 -10.32 -2.19 11.47
CA TYR A 99 -10.04 -0.77 11.24
C TYR A 99 -11.31 -0.08 10.78
N LEU A 100 -11.66 1.01 11.47
CA LEU A 100 -12.71 1.91 11.03
C LEU A 100 -12.19 2.87 9.95
N ASP A 101 -10.96 3.36 10.11
CA ASP A 101 -10.31 4.31 9.23
C ASP A 101 -8.78 4.11 9.19
N LEU A 102 -8.10 4.89 8.34
CA LEU A 102 -6.65 4.86 8.16
C LEU A 102 -5.86 5.56 9.27
N ILE A 103 -6.53 6.33 10.14
CA ILE A 103 -5.90 7.09 11.24
C ILE A 103 -5.78 6.20 12.50
N GLY A 104 -6.33 4.98 12.43
CA GLY A 104 -6.14 3.97 13.45
C GLY A 104 -7.32 3.83 14.41
N ASN A 105 -8.51 4.32 14.07
CA ASN A 105 -9.70 3.95 14.82
C ASN A 105 -10.10 2.49 14.57
N ARG A 106 -10.74 1.88 15.58
CA ARG A 106 -11.19 0.49 15.55
C ARG A 106 -12.70 0.42 15.78
N TYR A 107 -13.29 -0.68 15.34
CA TYR A 107 -14.64 -1.08 15.72
C TYR A 107 -14.71 -2.59 15.94
N LEU A 108 -15.70 -3.03 16.70
CA LEU A 108 -15.97 -4.44 16.94
C LEU A 108 -16.97 -4.94 15.89
N GLU A 109 -16.55 -5.84 15.01
CA GLU A 109 -17.41 -6.49 14.03
C GLU A 109 -17.96 -7.81 14.61
N LEU A 110 -19.29 -7.96 14.63
CA LEU A 110 -19.97 -9.20 14.97
C LEU A 110 -20.46 -9.88 13.70
N LYS A 111 -20.17 -11.18 13.57
CA LYS A 111 -20.63 -12.01 12.46
C LYS A 111 -21.36 -13.22 12.99
N ARG A 112 -22.43 -13.63 12.29
CA ARG A 112 -23.09 -14.91 12.55
C ARG A 112 -22.13 -16.03 12.16
N GLY A 113 -21.74 -16.86 13.13
CA GLY A 113 -20.92 -18.03 12.85
C GLY A 113 -21.74 -19.16 12.24
N LYS A 114 -21.03 -20.09 11.60
CA LYS A 114 -21.61 -21.33 11.04
C LYS A 114 -21.45 -22.49 12.02
N GLY A 115 -22.27 -23.53 11.88
CA GLY A 115 -22.17 -24.75 12.70
C GLY A 115 -23.01 -24.71 13.98
N GLN A 116 -22.62 -25.51 14.98
CA GLN A 116 -23.42 -25.70 16.20
C GLN A 116 -23.72 -24.37 16.90
N GLY A 117 -25.01 -24.15 17.22
CA GLY A 117 -25.47 -22.90 17.84
C GLY A 117 -25.74 -21.75 16.86
N SER A 118 -25.69 -21.99 15.54
CA SER A 118 -26.08 -21.03 14.49
C SER A 118 -27.51 -20.53 14.59
N ASP A 119 -28.40 -21.36 15.13
CA ASP A 119 -29.84 -21.09 15.24
C ASP A 119 -30.30 -20.90 16.68
N LYS A 120 -29.37 -21.01 17.64
CA LYS A 120 -29.65 -20.77 19.06
C LYS A 120 -29.28 -19.33 19.42
N ILE A 121 -30.26 -18.57 19.88
CA ILE A 121 -30.05 -17.20 20.35
C ILE A 121 -29.16 -17.24 21.61
N MET A 122 -28.18 -16.35 21.64
CA MET A 122 -27.37 -16.08 22.81
C MET A 122 -28.16 -15.18 23.76
N GLN A 123 -28.32 -15.61 25.01
CA GLN A 123 -29.00 -14.81 26.02
C GLN A 123 -28.19 -13.54 26.37
N PRO A 124 -28.84 -12.46 26.81
CA PRO A 124 -28.14 -11.29 27.35
C PRO A 124 -27.15 -11.70 28.46
N GLY A 125 -25.99 -11.04 28.51
CA GLY A 125 -24.86 -11.44 29.36
C GLY A 125 -24.00 -12.56 28.74
N GLY A 126 -24.33 -13.00 27.52
CA GLY A 126 -23.60 -14.04 26.82
C GLY A 126 -22.13 -13.70 26.55
N PHE A 127 -21.32 -14.74 26.46
CA PHE A 127 -19.86 -14.66 26.35
C PHE A 127 -19.36 -15.30 25.05
N ILE A 128 -18.50 -14.57 24.34
CA ILE A 128 -17.81 -15.02 23.13
C ILE A 128 -16.38 -15.43 23.51
N PRO A 129 -16.06 -16.74 23.48
CA PRO A 129 -14.74 -17.23 23.88
C PRO A 129 -13.68 -16.91 22.84
N LEU A 130 -12.41 -16.96 23.27
CA LEU A 130 -11.23 -16.68 22.44
C LEU A 130 -11.23 -17.42 21.09
N SER A 131 -11.69 -18.67 21.06
CA SER A 131 -11.78 -19.50 19.85
C SER A 131 -12.72 -18.96 18.76
N ARG A 132 -13.61 -18.01 19.11
CA ARG A 132 -14.53 -17.32 18.20
C ARG A 132 -14.23 -15.83 18.08
N THR A 133 -13.03 -15.44 18.44
CA THR A 133 -12.58 -14.05 18.32
C THR A 133 -11.35 -13.94 17.44
N SER A 134 -11.21 -12.81 16.76
CA SER A 134 -10.00 -12.50 16.00
C SER A 134 -9.52 -11.10 16.37
N PRO A 135 -8.24 -10.95 16.78
CA PRO A 135 -7.67 -9.63 17.05
C PRO A 135 -7.65 -8.79 15.77
N ALA A 136 -7.41 -7.48 15.91
CA ALA A 136 -7.22 -6.65 14.74
C ALA A 136 -5.96 -7.07 13.98
N LEU A 137 -5.97 -6.88 12.66
CA LEU A 137 -4.77 -7.00 11.83
C LEU A 137 -3.67 -6.13 12.43
N ASP A 138 -2.53 -6.74 12.72
CA ASP A 138 -1.35 -6.02 13.18
C ASP A 138 -0.58 -5.52 11.94
N LEU A 139 -0.72 -4.23 11.63
CA LEU A 139 -0.02 -3.61 10.51
C LEU A 139 1.50 -3.61 10.70
N ASP A 140 1.98 -3.59 11.95
CA ASP A 140 3.42 -3.64 12.23
C ASP A 140 3.95 -5.05 11.93
N ALA A 141 3.19 -6.08 12.26
CA ALA A 141 3.50 -7.46 11.88
C ALA A 141 3.45 -7.65 10.35
N LEU A 142 2.47 -7.05 9.68
CA LEU A 142 2.34 -7.11 8.22
C LEU A 142 3.55 -6.44 7.52
N ILE A 143 3.87 -5.19 7.88
CA ILE A 143 5.00 -4.44 7.34
C ILE A 143 6.32 -5.14 7.70
N GLY A 144 6.44 -5.61 8.94
CA GLY A 144 7.59 -6.41 9.41
C GLY A 144 7.79 -7.70 8.62
N GLY A 145 6.71 -8.32 8.15
CA GLY A 145 6.73 -9.50 7.27
C GLY A 145 7.39 -9.25 5.91
N PHE A 146 7.40 -8.00 5.41
CA PHE A 146 8.12 -7.64 4.18
C PHE A 146 9.60 -7.33 4.40
N LYS A 147 10.05 -7.16 5.65
CA LYS A 147 11.46 -6.88 5.99
C LYS A 147 12.45 -7.92 5.43
N PRO A 148 12.18 -9.24 5.43
CA PRO A 148 13.06 -10.23 4.81
C PRO A 148 13.15 -10.06 3.28
N LEU A 149 12.04 -9.73 2.62
CA LEU A 149 12.03 -9.43 1.19
C LEU A 149 12.90 -8.21 0.87
N PHE A 150 12.74 -7.12 1.63
CA PHE A 150 13.57 -5.92 1.47
C PHE A 150 15.03 -6.13 1.83
N ARG A 151 15.34 -7.08 2.73
CA ARG A 151 16.72 -7.50 3.02
C ARG A 151 17.34 -8.37 1.93
N ALA A 152 16.53 -9.14 1.22
CA ALA A 152 16.97 -9.95 0.09
C ALA A 152 17.26 -9.10 -1.15
N LEU A 153 16.74 -7.87 -1.22
CA LEU A 153 17.12 -6.89 -2.23
C LEU A 153 18.49 -6.31 -1.88
N ASP A 154 19.49 -6.67 -2.69
CA ASP A 154 20.83 -6.07 -2.65
C ASP A 154 20.75 -4.63 -3.18
N PRO A 155 21.04 -3.60 -2.36
CA PRO A 155 20.98 -2.20 -2.78
C PRO A 155 21.84 -1.91 -4.01
N ASN A 156 22.96 -2.61 -4.15
CA ASN A 156 23.85 -2.45 -5.30
C ASN A 156 23.16 -2.93 -6.58
N LYS A 157 22.48 -4.09 -6.54
CA LYS A 157 21.74 -4.62 -7.70
C LYS A 157 20.57 -3.72 -8.09
N VAL A 158 19.85 -3.17 -7.11
CA VAL A 158 18.77 -2.21 -7.39
C VAL A 158 19.33 -0.94 -8.04
N ASN A 159 20.45 -0.42 -7.54
CA ASN A 159 21.11 0.76 -8.11
C ASN A 159 21.67 0.47 -9.51
N THR A 160 22.23 -0.72 -9.74
CA THR A 160 22.68 -1.17 -11.06
C THR A 160 21.51 -1.22 -12.03
N ILE A 161 20.40 -1.88 -11.69
CA ILE A 161 19.22 -1.95 -12.55
C ILE A 161 18.67 -0.55 -12.85
N ALA A 162 18.57 0.32 -11.84
CA ALA A 162 18.13 1.70 -12.02
C ALA A 162 19.09 2.47 -12.93
N SER A 163 20.40 2.33 -12.75
CA SER A 163 21.42 3.00 -13.59
C SER A 163 21.41 2.47 -15.02
N THR A 164 21.27 1.15 -15.23
CA THR A 164 21.20 0.54 -16.56
C THR A 164 19.94 0.98 -17.28
N LEU A 165 18.81 1.05 -16.56
CA LEU A 165 17.56 1.57 -17.11
C LEU A 165 17.71 3.04 -17.52
N VAL A 166 18.37 3.86 -16.71
CA VAL A 166 18.69 5.26 -17.04
C VAL A 166 19.60 5.35 -18.26
N THR A 167 20.69 4.58 -18.32
CA THR A 167 21.63 4.54 -19.46
C THR A 167 20.95 4.12 -20.76
N VAL A 168 20.05 3.13 -20.70
CA VAL A 168 19.25 2.67 -21.84
C VAL A 168 18.26 3.76 -22.28
N LEU A 169 17.55 4.38 -21.34
CA LEU A 169 16.59 5.46 -21.64
C LEU A 169 17.24 6.76 -22.11
N GLN A 170 18.48 7.04 -21.67
CA GLN A 170 19.32 8.16 -22.12
C GLN A 170 19.98 7.92 -23.48
N GLY A 171 19.73 6.77 -24.11
CA GLY A 171 20.22 6.48 -25.46
C GLY A 171 21.71 6.19 -25.54
N GLN A 172 22.38 5.91 -24.41
CA GLN A 172 23.77 5.43 -24.38
C GLN A 172 23.84 3.92 -24.70
N GLY A 173 23.05 3.46 -25.67
CA GLY A 173 22.94 2.08 -26.13
C GLY A 173 24.13 1.63 -26.98
N GLY A 174 25.37 1.86 -26.52
CA GLY A 174 26.59 1.44 -27.20
C GLY A 174 26.83 -0.08 -27.24
N ALA A 175 25.95 -0.90 -26.64
CA ALA A 175 26.14 -2.35 -26.53
C ALA A 175 25.59 -3.15 -27.72
N ILE A 176 24.76 -2.57 -28.60
CA ILE A 176 24.15 -3.33 -29.71
C ILE A 176 25.18 -3.61 -30.83
N ASN A 177 26.08 -2.67 -31.11
CA ASN A 177 27.13 -2.86 -32.12
C ASN A 177 28.20 -3.86 -31.65
N ASP A 178 28.59 -3.80 -30.37
CA ASP A 178 29.59 -4.72 -29.79
C ASP A 178 29.07 -6.17 -29.75
N ILE A 179 27.77 -6.37 -29.47
CA ILE A 179 27.15 -7.69 -29.46
C ILE A 179 27.05 -8.26 -30.88
N LEU A 180 26.73 -7.42 -31.88
CA LEU A 180 26.68 -7.84 -33.29
C LEU A 180 28.07 -8.18 -33.84
N GLU A 181 29.11 -7.42 -33.45
CA GLU A 181 30.49 -7.68 -33.85
C GLU A 181 31.06 -8.95 -33.20
N GLN A 182 30.76 -9.20 -31.92
CA GLN A 182 31.12 -10.45 -31.24
C GLN A 182 30.36 -11.67 -31.80
N THR A 183 29.11 -11.49 -32.23
CA THR A 183 28.33 -12.55 -32.87
C THR A 183 28.87 -12.88 -34.26
N ALA A 184 29.34 -11.87 -35.01
CA ALA A 184 29.99 -12.07 -36.31
C ALA A 184 31.34 -12.81 -36.16
N GLN A 185 32.15 -12.49 -35.16
CA GLN A 185 33.40 -13.19 -34.86
C GLN A 185 33.17 -14.64 -34.42
N LEU A 186 32.15 -14.90 -33.60
CA LEU A 186 31.78 -16.25 -33.16
C LEU A 186 31.26 -17.11 -34.32
N THR A 187 30.48 -16.52 -35.23
CA THR A 187 29.95 -17.22 -36.41
C THR A 187 31.07 -17.55 -37.40
N SER A 188 32.05 -16.65 -37.54
CA SER A 188 33.26 -16.89 -38.35
C SER A 188 34.16 -17.99 -37.77
N ALA A 189 34.28 -18.07 -36.43
CA ALA A 189 35.03 -19.12 -35.74
C ALA A 189 34.36 -20.51 -35.78
N ILE A 190 33.04 -20.56 -35.95
CA ILE A 190 32.27 -21.81 -36.13
C ILE A 190 32.37 -22.30 -37.58
N GLY A 191 32.49 -21.39 -38.55
CA GLY A 191 32.69 -21.73 -39.96
C GLY A 191 34.05 -22.37 -40.28
N GLU A 192 35.06 -22.25 -39.41
CA GLU A 192 36.42 -22.76 -39.62
C GLU A 192 36.74 -24.10 -38.92
N ARG A 193 35.77 -24.75 -38.24
CA ARG A 193 36.03 -25.96 -37.42
C ARG A 193 35.58 -27.30 -38.02
N ASP A 194 35.86 -27.52 -39.30
CA ASP A 194 35.73 -28.84 -39.95
C ASP A 194 36.68 -29.92 -39.37
N GLN A 195 37.72 -29.54 -38.61
CA GLN A 195 38.64 -30.50 -37.97
C GLN A 195 38.14 -31.07 -36.63
N ALA A 196 37.28 -30.36 -35.89
CA ALA A 196 36.87 -30.79 -34.55
C ALA A 196 35.84 -31.95 -34.59
N ILE A 197 35.04 -32.02 -35.65
CA ILE A 197 34.07 -33.10 -35.86
C ILE A 197 34.78 -34.40 -36.28
N GLY A 198 35.89 -34.30 -37.03
CA GLY A 198 36.70 -35.45 -37.44
C GLY A 198 37.37 -36.18 -36.26
N GLU A 199 37.84 -35.45 -35.24
CA GLU A 199 38.47 -36.06 -34.06
C GLU A 199 37.47 -36.72 -33.10
N VAL A 200 36.24 -36.21 -33.00
CA VAL A 200 35.19 -36.82 -32.16
C VAL A 200 34.72 -38.15 -32.79
N VAL A 201 34.59 -38.22 -34.11
CA VAL A 201 34.25 -39.46 -34.83
C VAL A 201 35.38 -40.50 -34.73
N LYS A 202 36.64 -40.07 -34.77
CA LYS A 202 37.80 -40.98 -34.69
C LYS A 202 37.98 -41.56 -33.28
N ASN A 203 37.70 -40.77 -32.23
CA ASN A 203 37.76 -41.24 -30.84
C ASN A 203 36.58 -42.15 -30.46
N LEU A 204 35.39 -41.97 -31.06
CA LEU A 204 34.27 -42.89 -30.84
C LEU A 204 34.56 -44.31 -31.32
N ASN A 205 35.25 -44.46 -32.46
CA ASN A 205 35.60 -45.78 -33.01
C ASN A 205 36.61 -46.55 -32.15
N MET A 206 37.51 -45.85 -31.43
CA MET A 206 38.50 -46.48 -30.54
C MET A 206 37.87 -46.96 -29.22
N VAL A 207 36.87 -46.22 -28.70
CA VAL A 207 36.11 -46.60 -27.51
C VAL A 207 35.16 -47.78 -27.79
N LEU A 208 34.60 -47.84 -29.00
CA LEU A 208 33.74 -48.95 -29.44
C LEU A 208 34.52 -50.26 -29.64
N ASP A 209 35.76 -50.22 -30.14
CA ASP A 209 36.59 -51.43 -30.33
C ASP A 209 37.01 -52.08 -28.99
N THR A 210 37.20 -51.26 -27.95
CA THR A 210 37.61 -51.74 -26.61
C THR A 210 36.44 -52.36 -25.82
N THR A 211 35.20 -51.99 -26.15
CA THR A 211 33.99 -52.38 -25.39
C THR A 211 33.39 -53.71 -25.85
N VAL A 212 33.80 -54.24 -27.01
CA VAL A 212 33.28 -55.50 -27.59
C VAL A 212 33.79 -56.78 -26.88
N ARG A 213 34.64 -56.66 -25.85
CA ARG A 213 35.17 -57.83 -25.11
C ARG A 213 34.39 -58.27 -23.86
N HIS A 214 33.34 -57.58 -23.42
CA HIS A 214 32.57 -57.99 -22.22
C HIS A 214 31.05 -57.99 -22.46
N ARG A 215 30.59 -58.93 -23.30
CA ARG A 215 29.17 -59.18 -23.64
C ARG A 215 28.40 -59.75 -22.44
N LYS A 216 27.53 -58.96 -21.83
CA LYS A 216 26.13 -59.34 -21.49
C LYS A 216 25.32 -58.29 -20.72
N GLU A 217 25.92 -57.18 -20.28
CA GLU A 217 25.18 -56.09 -19.58
C GLU A 217 24.98 -54.84 -20.44
N PHE A 218 25.57 -54.77 -21.64
CA PHE A 218 25.55 -53.58 -22.51
C PHE A 218 24.26 -53.43 -23.35
N ASP A 219 23.54 -54.52 -23.63
CA ASP A 219 22.37 -54.51 -24.53
C ASP A 219 21.17 -53.74 -23.94
N GLN A 220 21.01 -53.70 -22.62
CA GLN A 220 19.90 -52.98 -21.98
C GLN A 220 20.12 -51.46 -21.92
N THR A 221 21.37 -51.01 -21.77
CA THR A 221 21.67 -49.57 -21.72
C THR A 221 21.59 -48.93 -23.09
N VAL A 222 21.99 -49.66 -24.14
CA VAL A 222 21.88 -49.17 -25.53
C VAL A 222 20.41 -49.01 -25.95
N ASN A 223 19.55 -49.98 -25.63
CA ASN A 223 18.12 -49.88 -25.92
C ASN A 223 17.44 -48.70 -25.20
N ASN A 224 17.82 -48.43 -23.95
CA ASN A 224 17.26 -47.31 -23.18
C ASN A 224 17.76 -45.95 -23.68
N LEU A 225 19.00 -45.89 -24.17
CA LEU A 225 19.56 -44.68 -24.78
C LEU A 225 18.92 -44.39 -26.15
N GLU A 226 18.64 -45.42 -26.95
CA GLU A 226 17.92 -45.29 -28.21
C GLU A 226 16.48 -44.80 -28.00
N LEU A 227 15.77 -45.30 -26.98
CA LEU A 227 14.45 -44.82 -26.58
C LEU A 227 14.46 -43.35 -26.14
N LEU A 228 15.49 -42.93 -25.40
CA LEU A 228 15.65 -41.54 -24.96
C LEU A 228 15.93 -40.61 -26.15
N ILE A 229 16.83 -41.01 -27.06
CA ILE A 229 17.19 -40.23 -28.25
C ILE A 229 16.00 -40.10 -29.20
N THR A 230 15.22 -41.16 -29.36
CA THR A 230 14.01 -41.14 -30.21
C THR A 230 12.90 -40.29 -29.60
N GLY A 231 12.66 -40.42 -28.28
CA GLY A 231 11.70 -39.60 -27.56
C GLY A 231 12.09 -38.11 -27.49
N LEU A 232 13.39 -37.79 -27.49
CA LEU A 232 13.87 -36.41 -27.55
C LEU A 232 13.78 -35.82 -28.97
N LYS A 233 13.98 -36.65 -30.00
CA LYS A 233 13.78 -36.29 -31.40
C LYS A 233 12.30 -36.02 -31.73
N ASP A 234 11.39 -36.83 -31.21
CA ASP A 234 9.94 -36.69 -31.47
C ASP A 234 9.30 -35.50 -30.73
N ASN A 235 9.95 -34.95 -29.69
CA ASN A 235 9.49 -33.77 -28.96
C ASN A 235 10.22 -32.46 -29.33
N GLY A 236 11.13 -32.50 -30.32
CA GLY A 236 11.90 -31.34 -30.77
C GLY A 236 11.02 -30.19 -31.29
N ASP A 237 9.92 -30.51 -31.96
CA ASP A 237 9.01 -29.51 -32.55
C ASP A 237 8.22 -28.73 -31.49
N GLN A 238 7.90 -29.35 -30.33
CA GLN A 238 7.22 -28.67 -29.22
C GLN A 238 8.16 -27.73 -28.45
N LEU A 239 9.45 -28.08 -28.36
CA LEU A 239 10.47 -27.19 -27.82
C LEU A 239 10.75 -26.01 -28.76
N ALA A 240 10.80 -26.25 -30.08
CA ALA A 240 10.95 -25.20 -31.10
C ALA A 240 9.77 -24.21 -31.11
N GLY A 241 8.54 -24.70 -30.94
CA GLY A 241 7.35 -23.85 -30.81
C GLY A 241 7.37 -22.96 -29.55
N GLY A 242 7.82 -23.49 -28.41
CA GLY A 242 7.96 -22.73 -27.16
C GLY A 242 8.95 -21.57 -27.26
N PHE A 243 10.09 -21.77 -27.93
CA PHE A 243 11.08 -20.71 -28.15
C PHE A 243 10.60 -19.65 -29.15
N ALA A 244 9.86 -20.04 -30.20
CA ALA A 244 9.30 -19.10 -31.16
C ALA A 244 8.28 -18.13 -30.52
N HIS A 245 7.48 -18.59 -29.57
CA HIS A 245 6.51 -17.74 -28.86
C HIS A 245 7.17 -16.76 -27.88
N ILE A 246 8.29 -17.14 -27.26
CA ILE A 246 9.06 -16.26 -26.37
C ILE A 246 9.74 -15.16 -27.19
N SER A 247 10.31 -15.49 -28.36
CA SER A 247 10.93 -14.50 -29.25
C SER A 247 9.90 -13.50 -29.79
N ASN A 248 8.69 -13.95 -30.14
CA ASN A 248 7.62 -13.06 -30.59
C ASN A 248 7.12 -12.15 -29.46
N ALA A 249 6.96 -12.66 -28.23
CA ALA A 249 6.55 -11.84 -27.09
C ALA A 249 7.62 -10.80 -26.71
N ALA A 250 8.89 -11.16 -26.78
CA ALA A 250 10.00 -10.23 -26.59
C ALA A 250 10.05 -9.16 -27.69
N GLY A 251 9.75 -9.52 -28.95
CA GLY A 251 9.60 -8.58 -30.06
C GLY A 251 8.46 -7.59 -29.84
N THR A 252 7.28 -8.07 -29.42
CA THR A 252 6.14 -7.18 -29.13
C THR A 252 6.42 -6.21 -27.97
N VAL A 253 7.14 -6.64 -26.93
CA VAL A 253 7.56 -5.75 -25.83
C VAL A 253 8.61 -4.74 -26.31
N ALA A 254 9.55 -5.16 -27.16
CA ALA A 254 10.55 -4.26 -27.74
C ALA A 254 9.93 -3.22 -28.67
N ASP A 255 8.96 -3.61 -29.49
CA ASP A 255 8.21 -2.72 -30.36
C ASP A 255 7.37 -1.72 -29.55
N LEU A 256 6.67 -2.18 -28.50
CA LEU A 256 5.91 -1.30 -27.61
C LEU A 256 6.81 -0.27 -26.90
N LEU A 257 8.01 -0.68 -26.45
CA LEU A 257 9.00 0.22 -25.86
C LEU A 257 9.62 1.18 -26.88
N ALA A 258 9.76 0.77 -28.14
CA ALA A 258 10.27 1.61 -29.22
C ALA A 258 9.25 2.68 -29.64
N GLU A 259 7.96 2.32 -29.69
CA GLU A 259 6.86 3.19 -30.08
C GLU A 259 6.54 4.26 -29.00
N ASP A 260 6.70 3.93 -27.71
CA ASP A 260 6.52 4.86 -26.59
C ASP A 260 7.76 5.69 -26.22
N ARG A 261 8.90 5.48 -26.92
CA ARG A 261 10.17 6.18 -26.65
C ARG A 261 10.03 7.70 -26.74
N GLU A 262 9.20 8.20 -27.66
CA GLU A 262 9.00 9.65 -27.85
C GLU A 262 8.20 10.29 -26.70
N LEU A 263 7.20 9.58 -26.17
CA LEU A 263 6.40 10.00 -25.01
C LEU A 263 7.23 9.98 -23.71
N LEU A 264 8.10 8.98 -23.56
CA LEU A 264 9.07 8.91 -22.47
C LEU A 264 10.09 10.05 -22.54
N HIS A 265 10.64 10.36 -23.72
CA HIS A 265 11.60 11.46 -23.90
C HIS A 265 10.98 12.83 -23.55
N LYS A 266 9.73 13.08 -23.96
CA LYS A 266 9.01 14.33 -23.62
C LYS A 266 8.74 14.46 -22.13
N SER A 267 8.43 13.35 -21.45
CA SER A 267 8.18 13.33 -20.00
C SER A 267 9.47 13.51 -19.18
N ILE A 268 10.58 12.93 -19.65
CA ILE A 268 11.91 13.07 -19.02
C ILE A 268 12.44 14.51 -19.17
N ASN A 269 12.28 15.14 -20.33
CA ASN A 269 12.70 16.53 -20.53
C ASN A 269 11.91 17.52 -19.64
N TYR A 270 10.66 17.20 -19.28
CA TYR A 270 9.88 17.98 -18.31
C TYR A 270 10.40 17.82 -16.86
N LEU A 271 10.92 16.62 -16.53
CA LEU A 271 11.52 16.33 -15.23
C LEU A 271 12.90 16.96 -15.09
N ASP A 272 13.71 16.99 -16.15
CA ASP A 272 15.05 17.59 -16.13
C ASP A 272 14.99 19.12 -15.90
N GLY A 273 13.95 19.78 -16.45
CA GLY A 273 13.65 21.19 -16.20
C GLY A 273 13.25 21.54 -14.77
N ILE A 274 12.86 20.54 -13.95
CA ILE A 274 12.52 20.70 -12.53
C ILE A 274 13.66 20.18 -11.64
N GLN A 275 14.35 19.11 -12.05
CA GLN A 275 15.39 18.44 -11.25
C GLN A 275 16.67 19.27 -11.16
N GLN A 276 17.21 19.77 -12.27
CA GLN A 276 18.48 20.51 -12.24
C GLN A 276 18.42 21.74 -11.33
N PRO A 277 17.41 22.62 -11.44
CA PRO A 277 17.27 23.73 -10.51
C PRO A 277 17.06 23.35 -9.03
N LEU A 278 16.37 22.25 -8.77
CA LEU A 278 16.08 21.80 -7.41
C LEU A 278 17.34 21.20 -6.75
N ILE A 279 18.22 20.60 -7.55
CA ILE A 279 19.54 20.11 -7.14
C ILE A 279 20.50 21.30 -6.93
N ASP A 280 20.55 22.24 -7.87
CA ASP A 280 21.42 23.43 -7.80
C ASP A 280 21.05 24.37 -6.65
N GLN A 281 19.76 24.50 -6.33
CA GLN A 281 19.25 25.34 -5.24
C GLN A 281 18.91 24.55 -3.97
N ARG A 282 19.41 23.32 -3.82
CA ARG A 282 19.13 22.45 -2.66
C ARG A 282 19.38 23.14 -1.31
N GLN A 283 20.42 23.97 -1.20
CA GLN A 283 20.71 24.73 0.02
C GLN A 283 19.63 25.77 0.33
N GLN A 284 19.10 26.48 -0.68
CA GLN A 284 18.00 27.42 -0.48
C GLN A 284 16.70 26.70 -0.12
N LEU A 285 16.42 25.56 -0.76
CA LEU A 285 15.26 24.73 -0.44
C LEU A 285 15.31 24.23 1.01
N GLU A 286 16.46 23.75 1.47
CA GLU A 286 16.66 23.32 2.85
C GLU A 286 16.44 24.49 3.83
N ASP A 287 16.93 25.68 3.48
CA ASP A 287 16.77 26.88 4.31
C ASP A 287 15.30 27.34 4.38
N TYR A 288 14.55 27.27 3.27
CA TYR A 288 13.11 27.51 3.25
C TYR A 288 12.34 26.46 4.05
N LEU A 289 12.67 25.17 3.91
CA LEU A 289 12.03 24.07 4.65
C LEU A 289 12.32 24.15 6.15
N ARG A 290 13.50 24.63 6.56
CA ARG A 290 13.82 24.90 7.98
C ARG A 290 13.06 26.10 8.53
N LYS A 291 12.83 27.14 7.72
CA LYS A 291 12.09 28.35 8.12
C LYS A 291 10.57 28.18 8.07
N LEU A 292 10.07 27.24 7.27
CA LEU A 292 8.65 26.97 7.05
C LEU A 292 7.85 26.71 8.34
N PRO A 293 8.29 25.85 9.29
CA PRO A 293 7.53 25.60 10.51
C PRO A 293 7.42 26.84 11.39
N THR A 294 8.47 27.67 11.41
CA THR A 294 8.49 28.92 12.17
C THR A 294 7.51 29.93 11.57
N ALA A 295 7.49 30.06 10.24
CA ALA A 295 6.54 30.91 9.54
C ALA A 295 5.08 30.44 9.75
N LEU A 296 4.83 29.14 9.63
CA LEU A 296 3.51 28.55 9.88
C LEU A 296 3.06 28.72 11.34
N ASN A 297 3.97 28.61 12.30
CA ASN A 297 3.67 28.87 13.71
C ASN A 297 3.40 30.35 13.98
N GLN A 298 4.09 31.28 13.32
CA GLN A 298 3.80 32.71 13.43
C GLN A 298 2.44 33.05 12.84
N ILE A 299 2.11 32.50 11.67
CA ILE A 299 0.78 32.64 11.05
C ILE A 299 -0.28 32.01 11.97
N GLY A 300 -0.06 30.79 12.46
CA GLY A 300 -0.97 30.11 13.38
C GLY A 300 -1.19 30.88 14.69
N ARG A 301 -0.16 31.53 15.23
CA ARG A 301 -0.28 32.42 16.40
C ARG A 301 -1.01 33.72 16.10
N ALA A 302 -0.77 34.33 14.93
CA ALA A 302 -1.46 35.54 14.49
C ALA A 302 -2.95 35.29 14.18
N ILE A 303 -3.28 34.08 13.70
CA ILE A 303 -4.65 33.64 13.47
C ILE A 303 -5.31 33.28 14.81
N GLY A 304 -4.62 32.53 15.67
CA GLY A 304 -5.12 32.05 16.95
C GLY A 304 -5.18 33.12 18.06
N SER A 305 -4.54 34.29 17.89
CA SER A 305 -4.62 35.38 18.87
C SER A 305 -6.02 35.97 19.02
N TYR A 306 -6.92 35.73 18.06
CA TYR A 306 -8.31 36.16 18.10
C TYR A 306 -9.27 35.10 18.68
N GLY A 307 -8.77 33.93 19.12
CA GLY A 307 -9.57 32.81 19.64
C GLY A 307 -9.89 31.76 18.57
N ASP A 308 -11.04 31.08 18.70
CA ASP A 308 -11.47 29.98 17.81
C ASP A 308 -12.02 30.45 16.44
N PHE A 309 -11.81 31.72 16.07
CA PHE A 309 -12.35 32.29 14.84
C PHE A 309 -11.36 33.25 14.17
N VAL A 310 -11.45 33.34 12.84
CA VAL A 310 -10.56 34.15 11.99
C VAL A 310 -11.33 35.38 11.52
N ASN A 311 -10.88 36.58 11.91
CA ASN A 311 -11.56 37.85 11.58
C ASN A 311 -11.16 38.48 10.22
N PHE A 312 -10.39 37.77 9.40
CA PHE A 312 -10.00 38.25 8.06
C PHE A 312 -10.52 37.31 6.97
N TYR A 313 -10.86 37.89 5.83
CA TYR A 313 -11.32 37.18 4.64
C TYR A 313 -10.20 37.21 3.59
N SER A 314 -9.68 36.04 3.18
CA SER A 314 -8.59 35.96 2.20
C SER A 314 -9.13 36.19 0.79
N CYS A 315 -8.74 37.30 0.16
CA CYS A 315 -9.14 37.63 -1.21
C CYS A 315 -8.20 37.08 -2.28
N ASP A 316 -6.91 37.04 -1.98
CA ASP A 316 -5.86 36.57 -2.89
C ASP A 316 -4.74 35.91 -2.08
N ILE A 317 -4.25 34.78 -2.57
CA ILE A 317 -3.01 34.15 -2.12
C ILE A 317 -2.12 34.04 -3.36
N THR A 318 -1.05 34.82 -3.35
CA THR A 318 -0.08 34.87 -4.43
C THR A 318 1.29 34.42 -3.94
N LEU A 319 1.86 33.43 -4.61
CA LEU A 319 3.21 32.92 -4.38
C LEU A 319 4.17 33.57 -5.37
N LYS A 320 5.16 34.33 -4.86
CA LYS A 320 6.26 34.86 -5.66
C LYS A 320 7.45 33.93 -5.55
N ILE A 321 7.86 33.35 -6.66
CA ILE A 321 9.01 32.46 -6.76
C ILE A 321 10.03 33.15 -7.66
N ASN A 322 11.27 33.23 -7.20
CA ASN A 322 12.35 33.72 -8.04
C ASN A 322 12.62 32.70 -9.15
N GLY A 323 13.06 33.19 -10.32
CA GLY A 323 13.53 32.33 -11.38
C GLY A 323 14.61 31.38 -10.84
N LEU A 324 14.57 30.14 -11.30
CA LEU A 324 15.49 29.07 -10.91
C LEU A 324 16.95 29.32 -11.32
N GLN A 325 17.20 30.35 -12.13
CA GLN A 325 18.52 30.84 -12.54
C GLN A 325 18.86 32.15 -11.80
N PRO A 326 20.12 32.40 -11.41
CA PRO A 326 20.54 33.68 -10.82
C PRO A 326 20.19 34.85 -11.74
N GLY A 327 19.32 35.77 -11.29
CA GLY A 327 18.83 36.91 -12.08
C GLY A 327 17.61 36.61 -12.98
N GLY A 328 17.02 35.41 -12.90
CA GLY A 328 15.83 35.05 -13.66
C GLY A 328 14.56 35.83 -13.26
N PRO A 329 13.54 35.93 -14.15
CA PRO A 329 12.34 36.71 -13.88
C PRO A 329 11.58 36.15 -12.68
N VAL A 330 11.15 37.04 -11.78
CA VAL A 330 10.28 36.67 -10.64
C VAL A 330 8.95 36.20 -11.19
N ARG A 331 8.63 34.92 -10.99
CA ARG A 331 7.35 34.34 -11.39
C ARG A 331 6.38 34.44 -10.24
N THR A 332 5.25 35.07 -10.53
CA THR A 332 4.18 35.25 -9.56
C THR A 332 3.07 34.27 -9.89
N VAL A 333 2.91 33.24 -9.07
CA VAL A 333 1.89 32.20 -9.21
C VAL A 333 0.76 32.50 -8.24
N ARG A 334 -0.42 32.83 -8.79
CA ARG A 334 -1.64 33.00 -7.97
C ARG A 334 -2.18 31.63 -7.60
N LEU A 335 -2.19 31.31 -6.31
CA LEU A 335 -2.70 30.04 -5.78
C LEU A 335 -4.21 30.10 -5.54
N PHE A 336 -4.70 31.26 -5.12
CA PHE A 336 -6.11 31.50 -4.87
C PHE A 336 -6.44 32.95 -5.17
N HIS A 337 -7.54 33.21 -5.86
CA HIS A 337 -8.06 34.56 -6.09
C HIS A 337 -9.58 34.49 -6.16
N GLN A 338 -10.27 35.33 -5.39
CA GLN A 338 -11.71 35.45 -5.47
C GLN A 338 -12.09 36.74 -6.22
N PRO A 339 -12.47 36.66 -7.51
CA PRO A 339 -12.71 37.86 -8.33
C PRO A 339 -14.07 38.53 -8.07
N THR A 340 -14.95 37.91 -7.27
CA THR A 340 -16.34 38.37 -7.06
C THR A 340 -16.72 38.42 -5.58
N GLY A 341 -17.79 39.15 -5.25
CA GLY A 341 -18.28 39.27 -3.86
C GLY A 341 -17.42 40.23 -3.03
N ARG A 342 -17.04 39.81 -1.80
CA ARG A 342 -16.30 40.65 -0.83
C ARG A 342 -14.92 41.15 -1.30
N CYS A 343 -14.38 40.54 -2.35
CA CYS A 343 -13.04 40.79 -2.88
C CYS A 343 -13.05 41.44 -4.27
N THR A 344 -14.22 41.93 -4.71
CA THR A 344 -14.34 42.62 -6.00
C THR A 344 -13.52 43.92 -5.95
N PRO A 345 -12.57 44.15 -6.87
CA PRO A 345 -11.82 45.40 -6.92
C PRO A 345 -12.79 46.58 -7.12
N GLN A 346 -12.69 47.63 -6.28
CA GLN A 346 -13.41 48.88 -6.48
C GLN A 346 -12.61 49.84 -7.35
#